data_AF-A0A7C1QSH4-F1
#
_entry.id   AF-A0A7C1QSH4-F1
#
_cell.length_a   1.000
_cell.length_b   1.000
_cell.length_c   1.000
_cell.angle_alpha   90.00
_cell.angle_beta   90.00
_cell.angle_gamma   90.00
#
_symmetry.space_group_name_H-M   'P 1'
#
loop_
_entity.id
_entity.type
_entity.pdbx_description
1 polymer ?
#
loop_
_entity_poly.entity_id
_entity_poly.type
_entity_poly.pdbx_seq_one_letter_code
_entity_poly.pdbx_strand_id
1 'polypeptide(L)'
;MEVTATGENVVIDVFVGAFDNNEFIISPSNIIADNSPDDLEPAANSIRVELNITMPSQDDIYTLRILARASTLDGVDTGLAVIDIIVTVGTVIIPAIPPLALFFNHNNYYIGFVVVILLVIGLIIFQINVKRKRESKLHGIFMISAFALTTINAFLIMKDTMNITFGIIELPIINYIGQLSHIILGSVGYIAGIIAVIGIFSNVPISKMKLAVYVMFLAWTFNFFYGIFVPIPGG
;
A
#
# COMPACT_ATOMS: atom_id res chain seq x y z
N MET A 1 -9.50 -7.81 26.71
CA MET A 1 -9.84 -7.75 25.28
C MET A 1 -10.91 -8.79 25.02
N GLU A 2 -12.01 -8.43 24.38
CA GLU A 2 -13.02 -9.42 23.98
C GLU A 2 -12.65 -10.00 22.61
N VAL A 3 -12.68 -11.33 22.51
CA VAL A 3 -12.45 -12.06 21.25
C VAL A 3 -13.66 -12.96 21.01
N THR A 4 -14.24 -12.85 19.81
CA THR A 4 -15.30 -13.73 19.35
C THR A 4 -14.80 -14.50 18.13
N ALA A 5 -14.92 -15.83 18.17
CA ALA A 5 -14.56 -16.72 17.07
C ALA A 5 -15.72 -17.63 16.71
N THR A 6 -15.99 -17.82 15.43
CA THR A 6 -17.09 -18.68 14.95
C THR A 6 -16.59 -19.68 13.91
N GLY A 7 -17.16 -20.88 13.90
CA GLY A 7 -16.79 -21.95 12.97
C GLY A 7 -16.94 -23.35 13.58
N GLU A 8 -17.04 -24.37 12.73
CA GLU A 8 -17.13 -25.76 13.18
C GLU A 8 -15.89 -26.17 13.99
N ASN A 9 -16.11 -26.64 15.22
CA ASN A 9 -15.05 -27.06 16.14
C ASN A 9 -13.94 -25.99 16.32
N VAL A 10 -14.34 -24.72 16.38
CA VAL A 10 -13.42 -23.59 16.56
C VAL A 10 -12.73 -23.64 17.92
N VAL A 11 -11.50 -23.14 17.97
CA VAL A 11 -10.67 -22.95 19.16
C VAL A 11 -9.98 -21.59 19.03
N ILE A 12 -9.99 -20.80 20.10
CA ILE A 12 -9.16 -19.59 20.19
C ILE A 12 -7.80 -20.01 20.76
N ASP A 13 -6.72 -19.66 20.05
CA ASP A 13 -5.36 -20.06 20.40
C ASP A 13 -4.39 -18.88 20.30
N VAL A 14 -3.76 -18.53 21.42
CA VAL A 14 -2.57 -17.67 21.49
C VAL A 14 -1.36 -18.59 21.45
N PHE A 15 -0.97 -18.98 20.24
CA PHE A 15 0.02 -20.02 20.04
C PHE A 15 1.39 -19.63 20.61
N VAL A 16 1.83 -20.38 21.62
CA VAL A 16 3.14 -20.23 22.27
C VAL A 16 4.24 -20.55 21.25
N GLY A 17 5.10 -19.57 20.96
CA GLY A 17 6.17 -19.67 19.95
C GLY A 17 5.86 -19.02 18.59
N ALA A 18 4.66 -18.48 18.36
CA ALA A 18 4.43 -17.54 17.27
C ALA A 18 4.87 -16.13 17.68
N PHE A 19 5.70 -15.49 16.85
CA PHE A 19 6.26 -14.16 17.10
C PHE A 19 6.71 -13.97 18.56
N ASP A 20 6.11 -12.99 19.25
CA ASP A 20 6.44 -12.59 20.60
C ASP A 20 5.41 -13.10 21.62
N ASN A 21 4.52 -14.04 21.26
CA ASN A 21 3.46 -14.56 22.14
C ASN A 21 3.98 -15.07 23.49
N ASN A 22 5.23 -15.52 23.54
CA ASN A 22 5.89 -16.00 24.77
C ASN A 22 6.19 -14.87 25.78
N GLU A 23 6.26 -13.63 25.32
CA GLU A 23 6.56 -12.46 26.14
C GLU A 23 5.29 -11.90 26.82
N PHE A 24 4.10 -12.31 26.36
CA PHE A 24 2.82 -11.93 26.95
C PHE A 24 2.35 -12.96 27.98
N ILE A 25 1.67 -12.48 29.03
CA ILE A 25 0.95 -13.35 29.96
C ILE A 25 -0.54 -13.25 29.63
N ILE A 26 -1.15 -14.37 29.23
CA ILE A 26 -2.55 -14.46 28.84
C ILE A 26 -3.34 -15.21 29.91
N SER A 27 -4.53 -14.69 30.22
CA SER A 27 -5.51 -15.29 31.12
C SER A 27 -6.89 -15.22 30.47
N PRO A 28 -7.78 -16.22 30.64
CA PRO A 28 -7.66 -17.38 31.55
C PRO A 28 -6.74 -18.50 31.06
N SER A 29 -6.56 -18.65 29.74
CA SER A 29 -5.69 -19.65 29.12
C SER A 29 -5.23 -19.18 27.74
N ASN A 30 -4.13 -19.73 27.24
CA ASN A 30 -3.68 -19.53 25.86
C ASN A 30 -4.59 -20.24 24.85
N ILE A 31 -5.29 -21.29 25.27
CA ILE A 31 -6.17 -22.10 24.41
C ILE A 31 -7.54 -22.17 25.05
N ILE A 32 -8.57 -21.76 24.31
CA ILE A 32 -9.97 -21.76 24.71
C ILE A 32 -10.76 -22.56 23.68
N ALA A 33 -11.38 -23.66 24.12
CA ALA A 33 -12.21 -24.50 23.28
C ALA A 33 -13.70 -24.12 23.38
N ASP A 34 -14.46 -24.43 22.34
CA ASP A 34 -15.91 -24.27 22.29
C ASP A 34 -16.59 -25.04 23.43
N ASN A 35 -17.51 -24.37 24.14
CA ASN A 35 -18.18 -24.86 25.34
C ASN A 35 -17.25 -25.21 26.52
N SER A 36 -16.04 -24.62 26.56
CA SER A 36 -15.17 -24.70 27.75
C SER A 36 -15.69 -23.79 28.88
N PRO A 37 -15.23 -23.95 30.14
CA PRO A 37 -15.63 -23.09 31.24
C PRO A 37 -15.32 -21.60 31.03
N ASP A 38 -14.35 -21.29 30.18
CA ASP A 38 -13.91 -19.94 29.84
C ASP A 38 -14.65 -19.37 28.61
N ASP A 39 -15.50 -20.19 27.97
CA ASP A 39 -16.37 -19.77 26.90
C ASP A 39 -17.64 -19.11 27.46
N LEU A 40 -17.76 -17.81 27.18
CA LEU A 40 -18.88 -16.97 27.58
C LEU A 40 -20.06 -17.07 26.60
N GLU A 41 -19.94 -17.86 25.54
CA GLU A 41 -21.01 -18.13 24.59
C GLU A 41 -21.43 -19.62 24.64
N PRO A 42 -22.65 -19.95 25.08
CA PRO A 42 -23.11 -21.34 25.18
C PRO A 42 -23.54 -21.96 23.84
N ALA A 43 -23.41 -21.24 22.72
CA ALA A 43 -23.83 -21.70 21.40
C ALA A 43 -22.71 -22.49 20.72
N ALA A 44 -23.03 -23.70 20.24
CA ALA A 44 -22.09 -24.50 19.48
C ALA A 44 -21.52 -23.75 18.27
N ASN A 45 -20.25 -23.99 17.98
CA ASN A 45 -19.47 -23.38 16.90
C ASN A 45 -19.24 -21.87 17.07
N SER A 46 -19.31 -21.36 18.30
CA SER A 46 -19.10 -19.95 18.61
C SER A 46 -18.48 -19.79 20.00
N ILE A 47 -17.27 -19.26 20.05
CA ILE A 47 -16.58 -18.93 21.30
C ILE A 47 -16.62 -17.42 21.51
N ARG A 48 -16.96 -16.99 22.73
CA ARG A 48 -16.70 -15.62 23.18
C ARG A 48 -15.88 -15.66 24.46
N VAL A 49 -14.74 -14.96 24.49
CA VAL A 49 -13.87 -14.93 25.68
C VAL A 49 -13.37 -13.51 25.96
N GLU A 50 -13.24 -13.18 27.24
CA GLU A 50 -12.52 -12.00 27.71
C GLU A 50 -11.08 -12.38 28.09
N LEU A 51 -10.13 -12.03 27.23
CA LEU A 51 -8.71 -12.23 27.49
C LEU A 51 -8.14 -11.07 28.32
N ASN A 52 -7.52 -11.40 29.44
CA ASN A 52 -6.66 -10.49 30.18
C ASN A 52 -5.20 -10.72 29.73
N ILE A 53 -4.60 -9.68 29.15
CA ILE A 53 -3.29 -9.73 28.51
C ILE A 53 -2.35 -8.79 29.28
N THR A 54 -1.31 -9.32 29.90
CA THR A 54 -0.26 -8.53 30.54
C THR A 54 0.88 -8.32 29.54
N MET A 55 1.29 -7.07 29.39
CA MET A 55 2.35 -6.69 28.45
C MET A 55 3.74 -7.01 28.99
N PRO A 56 4.73 -7.25 28.11
CA PRO A 56 6.13 -7.41 28.50
C PRO A 56 6.65 -6.17 29.25
N SER A 57 7.67 -6.34 30.08
CA SER A 57 8.24 -5.26 30.89
C SER A 57 9.41 -4.52 30.25
N GLN A 58 9.91 -4.98 29.10
CA GLN A 58 11.04 -4.38 28.40
C GLN A 58 10.56 -3.50 27.25
N ASP A 59 11.24 -2.36 27.05
CA ASP A 59 10.95 -1.43 25.95
C ASP A 59 11.25 -2.08 24.59
N ASP A 60 10.21 -2.38 23.81
CA ASP A 60 10.31 -2.89 22.43
C ASP A 60 8.94 -2.82 21.71
N ILE A 61 8.92 -3.23 20.44
CA ILE A 61 7.71 -3.50 19.65
C ILE A 61 7.49 -5.01 19.60
N TYR A 62 6.39 -5.46 20.18
CA TYR A 62 5.99 -6.86 20.23
C TYR A 62 4.77 -7.11 19.34
N THR A 63 4.69 -8.31 18.78
CA THR A 63 3.53 -8.77 18.01
C THR A 63 2.85 -9.92 18.75
N LEU A 64 1.62 -9.68 19.22
CA LEU A 64 0.74 -10.70 19.76
C LEU A 64 -0.14 -11.26 18.64
N ARG A 65 -0.02 -12.55 18.36
CA ARG A 65 -0.86 -13.29 17.41
C ARG A 65 -1.92 -14.11 18.13
N ILE A 66 -3.17 -13.88 17.79
CA ILE A 66 -4.33 -14.65 18.26
C ILE A 66 -4.96 -15.34 17.05
N LEU A 67 -5.22 -16.64 17.19
CA LEU A 67 -5.76 -17.49 16.15
C LEU A 67 -7.17 -17.93 16.52
N ALA A 68 -8.04 -18.01 15.52
CA ALA A 68 -9.20 -18.88 15.56
C ALA A 68 -8.91 -20.05 14.61
N ARG A 69 -8.84 -21.28 15.12
CA ARG A 69 -8.49 -22.48 14.33
C ARG A 69 -9.43 -23.64 14.59
N ALA A 70 -9.37 -24.67 13.76
CA ALA A 70 -10.04 -25.94 14.04
C ALA A 70 -9.30 -26.70 15.17
N SER A 71 -10.06 -27.42 15.99
CA SER A 71 -9.53 -28.17 17.16
C SER A 71 -8.53 -29.28 16.81
N THR A 72 -8.45 -29.69 15.55
CA THR A 72 -7.66 -30.86 15.09
C THR A 72 -6.22 -30.54 14.67
N LEU A 73 -5.83 -29.27 14.66
CA LEU A 73 -4.50 -28.82 14.20
C LEU A 73 -3.66 -28.33 15.37
N ASP A 74 -3.08 -29.27 16.13
CA ASP A 74 -2.02 -28.92 17.07
C ASP A 74 -0.75 -28.52 16.30
N GLY A 75 -0.26 -27.31 16.53
CA GLY A 75 1.10 -26.92 16.14
C GLY A 75 1.33 -26.50 14.70
N VAL A 76 0.27 -26.22 13.92
CA VAL A 76 0.42 -25.58 12.61
C VAL A 76 -0.35 -24.27 12.61
N ASP A 77 0.32 -23.18 12.24
CA ASP A 77 -0.23 -21.82 12.07
C ASP A 77 -1.18 -21.76 10.85
N THR A 78 -2.21 -22.59 10.89
CA THR A 78 -3.31 -22.66 9.92
C THR A 78 -4.57 -22.24 10.64
N GLY A 79 -4.61 -20.97 11.06
CA GLY A 79 -5.83 -20.35 11.56
C GLY A 79 -6.88 -20.27 10.45
N LEU A 80 -8.14 -20.48 10.81
CA LEU A 80 -9.30 -20.07 9.99
C LEU A 80 -9.37 -18.53 9.92
N ALA A 81 -8.94 -17.88 11.00
CA ALA A 81 -8.68 -16.43 11.06
C ALA A 81 -7.47 -16.15 11.96
N VAL A 82 -6.72 -15.11 11.61
CA VAL A 82 -5.53 -14.65 12.32
C VAL A 82 -5.67 -13.17 12.64
N ILE A 83 -5.38 -12.78 13.87
CA ILE A 83 -5.28 -11.38 14.29
C ILE A 83 -3.89 -11.16 14.86
N ASP A 84 -3.15 -10.22 14.27
CA ASP A 84 -1.87 -9.75 14.77
C ASP A 84 -2.06 -8.37 15.40
N ILE A 85 -1.71 -8.24 16.67
CA ILE A 85 -1.80 -7.00 17.46
C ILE A 85 -0.38 -6.51 17.74
N ILE A 86 -0.06 -5.35 17.18
CA ILE A 86 1.23 -4.69 17.44
C ILE A 86 1.12 -3.91 18.74
N VAL A 87 1.96 -4.24 19.70
CA VAL A 87 2.05 -3.60 21.02
C VAL A 87 3.40 -2.93 21.15
N THR A 88 3.42 -1.63 21.42
CA THR A 88 4.65 -0.91 21.73
C THR A 88 4.74 -0.66 23.24
N VAL A 89 5.79 -1.20 23.87
CA VAL A 89 6.09 -0.98 25.28
C VAL A 89 7.22 0.05 25.38
N GLY A 90 7.07 1.04 26.25
CA GLY A 90 8.04 2.14 26.38
C GLY A 90 7.77 3.30 25.43
N THR A 91 8.81 3.81 24.76
CA THR A 91 8.65 4.93 23.81
C THR A 91 7.92 4.48 22.56
N VAL A 92 6.83 5.17 22.18
CA VAL A 92 6.10 4.91 20.94
C VAL A 92 6.99 5.26 19.74
N ILE A 93 7.79 4.29 19.29
CA ILE A 93 8.47 4.37 18.00
C ILE A 93 7.47 3.86 16.98
N ILE A 94 6.78 4.76 16.28
CA ILE A 94 6.04 4.39 15.07
C ILE A 94 7.09 3.90 14.07
N PRO A 95 7.15 2.60 13.73
CA PRO A 95 8.18 2.11 12.84
C PRO A 95 7.99 2.80 11.49
N ALA A 96 8.96 3.64 11.11
CA ALA A 96 9.01 4.18 9.78
C ALA A 96 9.25 2.99 8.83
N ILE A 97 8.23 2.60 8.06
CA ILE A 97 8.39 1.57 7.03
C ILE A 97 9.49 2.09 6.09
N PRO A 98 10.62 1.38 5.94
CA PRO A 98 11.71 1.88 5.10
C PRO A 98 11.20 2.04 3.65
N PRO A 99 11.55 3.13 2.94
CA PRO A 99 11.06 3.41 1.59
C PRO A 99 11.24 2.24 0.60
N LEU A 100 12.29 1.44 0.80
CA LEU A 100 12.57 0.26 -0.02
C LEU A 100 11.55 -0.87 0.21
N ALA A 101 11.05 -1.05 1.44
CA ALA A 101 10.01 -2.04 1.72
C ALA A 101 8.64 -1.61 1.15
N LEU A 102 8.33 -0.30 1.16
CA LEU A 102 7.13 0.24 0.49
C LEU A 102 7.14 -0.05 -1.01
N PHE A 103 8.30 0.13 -1.66
CA PHE A 103 8.48 -0.15 -3.09
C PHE A 103 8.18 -1.62 -3.45
N PHE A 104 8.61 -2.58 -2.64
CA PHE A 104 8.37 -4.00 -2.93
C PHE A 104 6.93 -4.47 -2.64
N ASN A 105 6.20 -3.76 -1.79
CA ASN A 105 4.87 -4.16 -1.33
C ASN A 105 3.70 -3.57 -2.16
N HIS A 106 3.95 -2.62 -3.06
CA HIS A 106 2.87 -2.00 -3.85
C HIS A 106 3.04 -2.19 -5.35
N ASN A 107 2.03 -2.80 -5.97
CA ASN A 107 1.99 -3.06 -7.41
C ASN A 107 2.08 -1.77 -8.27
N ASN A 108 1.63 -0.65 -7.72
CA ASN A 108 1.59 0.66 -8.38
C ASN A 108 3.00 1.23 -8.61
N TYR A 109 3.96 0.97 -7.72
CA TYR A 109 5.34 1.39 -7.93
C TYR A 109 6.01 0.65 -9.09
N TYR A 110 5.71 -0.62 -9.32
CA TYR A 110 6.26 -1.33 -10.49
C TYR A 110 5.74 -0.73 -11.79
N ILE A 111 4.44 -0.42 -11.87
CA ILE A 111 3.85 0.24 -13.04
C ILE A 111 4.45 1.64 -13.21
N GLY A 112 4.54 2.43 -12.14
CA GLY A 112 5.15 3.75 -12.14
C GLY A 112 6.62 3.73 -12.58
N PHE A 113 7.40 2.72 -12.17
CA PHE A 113 8.79 2.56 -12.58
C PHE A 113 8.91 2.28 -14.09
N VAL A 114 8.07 1.38 -14.61
CA VAL A 114 8.01 1.10 -16.06
C VAL A 114 7.62 2.35 -16.84
N VAL A 115 6.66 3.14 -16.35
CA VAL A 115 6.30 4.44 -16.92
C VAL A 115 7.53 5.35 -17.02
N VAL A 116 8.28 5.52 -15.93
CA VAL A 116 9.48 6.38 -15.93
C VAL A 116 10.51 5.89 -16.96
N ILE A 117 10.75 4.59 -17.06
CA ILE A 117 11.67 4.03 -18.08
C ILE A 117 11.19 4.39 -19.50
N LEU A 118 9.91 4.18 -19.81
CA LEU A 118 9.37 4.49 -21.12
C LEU A 118 9.48 5.99 -21.44
N LEU A 119 9.20 6.86 -20.46
CA LEU A 119 9.36 8.31 -20.63
C LEU A 119 10.82 8.70 -20.88
N VAL A 120 11.78 8.11 -20.17
CA VAL A 120 13.21 8.37 -20.37
C VAL A 120 13.63 7.97 -21.78
N ILE A 121 13.24 6.77 -22.24
CA ILE A 121 13.56 6.31 -23.59
C ILE A 121 12.91 7.23 -24.64
N GLY A 122 11.63 7.56 -24.44
CA GLY A 122 10.91 8.53 -25.27
C GLY A 122 11.66 9.86 -25.33
N LEU A 123 12.05 10.41 -24.20
CA LEU A 123 12.77 11.68 -24.09
C LEU A 123 14.14 11.64 -24.79
N ILE A 124 14.89 10.55 -24.69
CA ILE A 124 16.15 10.38 -25.41
C ILE A 124 15.91 10.44 -26.92
N ILE A 125 14.91 9.69 -27.42
CA ILE A 125 14.55 9.68 -28.84
C ILE A 125 14.07 11.08 -29.28
N PHE A 126 13.32 11.77 -28.42
CA PHE A 126 12.91 13.16 -28.63
C PHE A 126 14.13 14.07 -28.81
N GLN A 127 15.12 14.01 -27.91
CA GLN A 127 16.33 14.85 -27.98
C GLN A 127 17.13 14.61 -29.26
N ILE A 128 17.35 13.34 -29.62
CA ILE A 128 18.08 12.97 -30.84
C ILE A 128 17.40 13.56 -32.08
N ASN A 129 16.06 13.58 -32.09
CA ASN A 129 15.26 14.04 -33.23
C ASN A 129 14.77 15.49 -33.10
N VAL A 130 15.16 16.22 -32.07
CA VAL A 130 14.57 17.54 -31.75
C VAL A 130 14.85 18.60 -32.83
N LYS A 131 15.96 18.45 -33.57
CA LYS A 131 16.34 19.30 -34.70
C LYS A 131 15.67 18.89 -36.01
N ARG A 132 15.01 17.72 -36.04
CA ARG A 132 14.25 17.25 -37.20
C ARG A 132 12.85 17.87 -37.15
N LYS A 133 12.32 18.28 -38.30
CA LYS A 133 11.01 18.96 -38.39
C LYS A 133 9.80 18.03 -38.18
N ARG A 134 10.03 16.72 -38.00
CA ARG A 134 8.98 15.69 -37.87
C ARG A 134 9.21 14.84 -36.63
N GLU A 135 8.11 14.40 -36.06
CA GLU A 135 8.03 13.44 -34.96
C GLU A 135 8.60 12.07 -35.40
N SER A 136 9.28 11.37 -34.48
CA SER A 136 9.80 10.03 -34.71
C SER A 136 8.80 8.99 -34.20
N LYS A 137 8.33 8.09 -35.07
CA LYS A 137 7.39 7.01 -34.70
C LYS A 137 7.75 6.29 -33.39
N LEU A 138 9.05 6.08 -33.15
CA LEU A 138 9.54 5.45 -31.92
C LEU A 138 9.26 6.31 -30.67
N HIS A 139 9.53 7.62 -30.72
CA HIS A 139 9.17 8.52 -29.62
C HIS A 139 7.67 8.45 -29.34
N GLY A 140 6.83 8.54 -30.39
CA GLY A 140 5.39 8.41 -30.27
C GLY A 140 4.95 7.13 -29.57
N ILE A 141 5.52 5.98 -29.93
CA ILE A 141 5.24 4.69 -29.29
C ILE A 141 5.55 4.76 -27.78
N PHE A 142 6.76 5.18 -27.41
CA PHE A 142 7.16 5.24 -26.00
C PHE A 142 6.29 6.22 -25.19
N MET A 143 5.96 7.39 -25.75
CA MET A 143 5.13 8.38 -25.06
C MET A 143 3.68 7.91 -24.90
N ILE A 144 3.10 7.26 -25.92
CA ILE A 144 1.73 6.72 -25.85
C ILE A 144 1.67 5.55 -24.86
N SER A 145 2.65 4.63 -24.90
CA SER A 145 2.72 3.51 -23.94
C SER A 145 2.89 4.00 -22.51
N ALA A 146 3.77 4.99 -22.27
CA ALA A 146 3.93 5.61 -20.96
C ALA A 146 2.63 6.28 -20.49
N PHE A 147 1.95 7.00 -21.38
CA PHE A 147 0.68 7.65 -21.07
C PHE A 147 -0.41 6.62 -20.69
N ALA A 148 -0.57 5.56 -21.48
CA ALA A 148 -1.54 4.50 -21.22
C ALA A 148 -1.29 3.80 -19.86
N LEU A 149 -0.04 3.45 -19.56
CA LEU A 149 0.33 2.86 -18.27
C LEU A 149 0.11 3.84 -17.10
N THR A 150 0.35 5.13 -17.31
CA THR A 150 0.06 6.15 -16.29
C THR A 150 -1.43 6.26 -16.02
N THR A 151 -2.27 6.21 -17.05
CA THR A 151 -3.73 6.17 -16.91
C THR A 151 -4.17 4.93 -16.12
N ILE A 152 -3.62 3.76 -16.42
CA ILE A 152 -3.90 2.53 -15.65
C ILE A 152 -3.50 2.72 -14.18
N ASN A 153 -2.29 3.21 -13.92
CA ASN A 153 -1.80 3.48 -12.57
C ASN A 153 -2.72 4.45 -11.81
N ALA A 154 -3.17 5.52 -12.46
CA ALA A 154 -4.10 6.50 -11.88
C ALA A 154 -5.44 5.87 -11.49
N PHE A 155 -5.99 4.96 -12.30
CA PHE A 155 -7.24 4.26 -11.96
C PHE A 155 -7.08 3.31 -10.77
N LEU A 156 -5.95 2.63 -10.65
CA LEU A 156 -5.69 1.72 -9.53
C LEU A 156 -5.65 2.45 -8.18
N ILE A 157 -5.12 3.68 -8.16
CA ILE A 157 -5.00 4.49 -6.93
C ILE A 157 -6.22 5.40 -6.68
N MET A 158 -7.14 5.50 -7.64
CA MET A 158 -8.22 6.49 -7.62
C MET A 158 -9.17 6.29 -6.43
N LYS A 159 -9.52 5.03 -6.12
CA LYS A 159 -10.42 4.71 -5.01
C LYS A 159 -9.87 5.21 -3.67
N ASP A 160 -8.61 4.89 -3.38
CA ASP A 160 -7.96 5.28 -2.12
C ASP A 160 -7.79 6.80 -2.07
N THR A 161 -7.38 7.41 -3.19
CA THR A 161 -7.29 8.87 -3.32
C THR A 161 -8.62 9.55 -3.03
N MET A 162 -9.74 9.02 -3.54
CA MET A 162 -11.08 9.56 -3.29
C MET A 162 -11.49 9.41 -1.82
N ASN A 163 -11.29 8.23 -1.23
CA ASN A 163 -11.64 7.99 0.17
C ASN A 163 -10.96 9.00 1.11
N ILE A 164 -9.70 9.30 0.85
CA ILE A 164 -8.96 10.28 1.63
C ILE A 164 -9.44 11.71 1.35
N THR A 165 -9.63 12.05 0.07
CA THR A 165 -10.05 13.40 -0.35
C THR A 165 -11.42 13.77 0.24
N PHE A 166 -12.33 12.81 0.34
CA PHE A 166 -13.66 13.01 0.92
C PHE A 166 -13.72 12.79 2.44
N GLY A 167 -12.58 12.62 3.12
CA GLY A 167 -12.50 12.49 4.57
C GLY A 167 -13.07 11.17 5.12
N ILE A 168 -13.17 10.13 4.28
CA ILE A 168 -13.55 8.78 4.72
C ILE A 168 -12.37 8.12 5.46
N ILE A 169 -11.14 8.49 5.12
CA ILE A 169 -9.90 8.09 5.80
C ILE A 169 -9.19 9.36 6.29
N GLU A 170 -8.94 9.49 7.59
CA GLU A 170 -8.17 10.61 8.16
C GLU A 170 -6.66 10.40 7.94
N LEU A 171 -5.98 11.45 7.46
CA LEU A 171 -4.52 11.47 7.33
C LEU A 171 -3.86 12.33 8.40
N PRO A 172 -2.63 11.99 8.83
CA PRO A 172 -1.76 12.93 9.53
C PRO A 172 -1.53 14.19 8.68
N ILE A 173 -1.44 15.36 9.30
CA ILE A 173 -1.25 16.67 8.62
C ILE A 173 -0.07 16.66 7.63
N ILE A 174 1.03 15.98 7.99
CA ILE A 174 2.21 15.86 7.12
C ILE A 174 1.92 15.08 5.82
N ASN A 175 0.99 14.12 5.86
CA ASN A 175 0.59 13.34 4.71
C ASN A 175 -0.44 14.08 3.82
N TYR A 176 -1.21 15.02 4.39
CA TYR A 176 -2.11 15.89 3.61
C TYR A 176 -1.35 16.76 2.60
N ILE A 177 -0.27 17.40 3.03
CA ILE A 177 0.55 18.25 2.15
C ILE A 177 1.19 17.40 1.06
N GLY A 178 1.66 16.20 1.41
CA GLY A 178 2.25 15.29 0.43
C GLY A 178 1.26 14.80 -0.60
N GLN A 179 0.08 14.39 -0.16
CA GLN A 179 -0.98 13.96 -1.06
C GLN A 179 -1.45 15.09 -1.98
N LEU A 180 -1.64 16.30 -1.46
CA LEU A 180 -2.03 17.45 -2.28
C LEU A 180 -0.97 17.76 -3.35
N SER A 181 0.30 17.73 -2.98
CA SER A 181 1.42 17.92 -3.92
C SER A 181 1.42 16.84 -5.00
N HIS A 182 1.17 15.59 -4.62
CA HIS A 182 1.10 14.45 -5.55
C HIS A 182 -0.08 14.56 -6.53
N ILE A 183 -1.25 15.00 -6.05
CA ILE A 183 -2.44 15.21 -6.89
C ILE A 183 -2.21 16.35 -7.88
N ILE A 184 -1.65 17.47 -7.43
CA ILE A 184 -1.38 18.64 -8.29
C ILE A 184 -0.37 18.26 -9.38
N LEU A 185 0.76 17.67 -9.00
CA LEU A 185 1.81 17.25 -9.94
C LEU A 185 1.30 16.17 -10.90
N GLY A 186 0.59 15.17 -10.38
CA GLY A 186 -0.06 14.14 -11.19
C GLY A 186 -1.01 14.75 -12.24
N SER A 187 -1.86 15.70 -11.83
CA SER A 187 -2.81 16.38 -12.72
C SER A 187 -2.13 17.25 -13.78
N VAL A 188 -1.14 18.05 -13.39
CA VAL A 188 -0.34 18.89 -14.32
C VAL A 188 0.38 18.02 -15.35
N GLY A 189 1.00 16.93 -14.89
CA GLY A 189 1.65 15.96 -15.77
C GLY A 189 0.66 15.26 -16.71
N TYR A 190 -0.53 14.92 -16.21
CA TYR A 190 -1.58 14.27 -17.01
C TYR A 190 -2.11 15.17 -18.13
N ILE A 191 -2.38 16.45 -17.83
CA ILE A 191 -2.78 17.44 -18.83
C ILE A 191 -1.67 17.62 -19.88
N ALA A 192 -0.41 17.74 -19.45
CA ALA A 192 0.72 17.83 -20.36
C ALA A 192 0.85 16.57 -21.24
N GLY A 193 0.58 15.39 -20.68
CA GLY A 193 0.54 14.13 -21.41
C GLY A 193 -0.54 14.07 -22.47
N ILE A 194 -1.76 14.54 -22.18
CA ILE A 194 -2.84 14.65 -23.16
C ILE A 194 -2.40 15.54 -24.33
N ILE A 195 -1.82 16.70 -24.03
CA ILE A 195 -1.33 17.63 -25.07
C ILE A 195 -0.23 16.96 -25.92
N ALA A 196 0.71 16.27 -25.29
CA ALA A 196 1.79 15.56 -25.99
C ALA A 196 1.25 14.45 -26.90
N VAL A 197 0.34 13.61 -26.41
CA VAL A 197 -0.26 12.51 -27.16
C VAL A 197 -1.12 13.03 -28.32
N ILE A 198 -1.99 14.02 -28.10
CA ILE A 198 -2.77 14.65 -29.16
C ILE A 198 -1.85 15.27 -30.22
N GLY A 199 -0.76 15.92 -29.78
CA GLY A 199 0.22 16.51 -30.68
C GLY A 199 0.93 15.46 -31.56
N ILE A 200 1.26 14.29 -30.99
CA ILE A 200 1.79 13.14 -31.74
C ILE A 200 0.78 12.68 -32.80
N PHE A 201 -0.48 12.42 -32.43
CA PHE A 201 -1.52 12.00 -33.37
C PHE A 201 -1.82 13.05 -34.45
N SER A 202 -1.75 14.32 -34.09
CA SER A 202 -2.01 15.45 -34.99
C SER A 202 -0.80 15.84 -35.84
N ASN A 203 0.32 15.08 -35.77
CA ASN A 203 1.58 15.36 -36.46
C ASN A 203 2.10 16.79 -36.20
N VAL A 204 1.88 17.33 -35.01
CA VAL A 204 2.37 18.65 -34.61
C VAL A 204 3.90 18.61 -34.61
N PRO A 205 4.58 19.66 -35.13
CA PRO A 205 6.04 19.70 -35.10
C PRO A 205 6.59 19.54 -33.68
N ILE A 206 7.60 18.67 -33.54
CA ILE A 206 8.20 18.30 -32.26
C ILE A 206 8.69 19.51 -31.44
N SER A 207 9.10 20.58 -32.13
CA SER A 207 9.52 21.84 -31.52
C SER A 207 8.41 22.56 -30.76
N LYS A 208 7.14 22.39 -31.18
CA LYS A 208 5.97 23.01 -30.53
C LYS A 208 5.47 22.19 -29.33
N MET A 209 5.83 20.91 -29.25
CA MET A 209 5.41 20.00 -28.16
C MET A 209 6.43 19.92 -27.01
N LYS A 210 7.61 20.54 -27.16
CA LYS A 210 8.73 20.49 -26.18
C LYS A 210 8.28 20.69 -24.75
N LEU A 211 7.55 21.78 -24.49
CA LEU A 211 7.14 22.12 -23.13
C LEU A 211 6.24 21.02 -22.54
N ALA A 212 5.25 20.55 -23.30
CA ALA A 212 4.35 19.48 -22.85
C ALA A 212 5.11 18.19 -22.54
N VAL A 213 6.03 17.77 -23.41
CA VAL A 213 6.84 16.56 -23.21
C VAL A 213 7.73 16.69 -21.95
N TYR A 214 8.36 17.85 -21.74
CA TYR A 214 9.18 18.07 -20.54
C TYR A 214 8.37 18.16 -19.26
N VAL A 215 7.23 18.84 -19.28
CA VAL A 215 6.34 18.97 -18.11
C VAL A 215 5.78 17.60 -17.73
N MET A 216 5.31 16.81 -18.70
CA MET A 216 4.86 15.44 -18.50
C MET A 216 5.96 14.57 -17.87
N PHE A 217 7.16 14.60 -18.43
CA PHE A 217 8.30 13.84 -17.91
C PHE A 217 8.66 14.23 -16.47
N LEU A 218 8.85 15.53 -16.22
CA LEU A 218 9.26 16.03 -14.90
C LEU A 218 8.19 15.76 -13.85
N ALA A 219 6.92 16.06 -14.17
CA ALA A 219 5.82 15.86 -13.25
C ALA A 219 5.70 14.39 -12.83
N TRP A 220 5.69 13.45 -13.78
CA TRP A 220 5.52 12.03 -13.46
C TRP A 220 6.75 11.37 -12.84
N THR A 221 7.95 11.76 -13.27
CA THR A 221 9.19 11.28 -12.65
C THR A 221 9.29 11.75 -11.21
N PHE A 222 8.99 13.03 -10.96
CA PHE A 222 8.94 13.56 -9.60
C PHE A 222 7.83 12.86 -8.80
N ASN A 223 6.63 12.69 -9.36
CA ASN A 223 5.52 12.05 -8.65
C ASN A 223 5.85 10.61 -8.22
N PHE A 224 6.55 9.87 -9.07
CA PHE A 224 7.02 8.52 -8.79
C PHE A 224 8.02 8.50 -7.62
N PHE A 225 9.10 9.27 -7.70
CA PHE A 225 10.10 9.30 -6.62
C PHE A 225 9.53 9.89 -5.34
N TYR A 226 8.72 10.93 -5.44
CA TYR A 226 8.03 11.54 -4.30
C TYR A 226 7.16 10.52 -3.56
N GLY A 227 6.41 9.70 -4.30
CA GLY A 227 5.60 8.63 -3.72
C GLY A 227 6.40 7.56 -2.98
N ILE A 228 7.68 7.33 -3.33
CA ILE A 228 8.55 6.39 -2.59
C ILE A 228 8.96 6.95 -1.23
N PHE A 229 9.25 8.25 -1.15
CA PHE A 229 9.77 8.88 0.06
C PHE A 229 8.68 9.41 0.99
N VAL A 230 7.50 9.72 0.45
CA VAL A 230 6.35 10.21 1.19
C VAL A 230 5.25 9.16 1.03
N PRO A 231 4.97 8.34 2.06
CA PRO A 231 3.90 7.36 1.99
C PRO A 231 2.57 8.10 1.83
N ILE A 232 2.02 8.03 0.63
CA ILE A 232 0.69 8.55 0.30
C ILE A 232 -0.22 7.33 0.28
N PRO A 233 -1.34 7.32 1.01
CA PRO A 233 -2.18 6.13 1.00
C PRO A 233 -2.74 5.90 -0.40
N GLY A 234 -2.56 4.68 -0.91
CA GLY A 234 -2.83 4.26 -2.29
C GLY A 234 -1.60 4.26 -3.22
N GLY A 235 -0.45 4.81 -2.79
CA GLY A 235 0.83 4.77 -3.49
C GLY A 235 1.66 3.55 -3.11
#